data_AF-A0A6J6BHN2-F1
#
_entry.id   AF-A0A6J6BHN2-F1
#
_cell.length_a   1.000
_cell.length_b   1.000
_cell.length_c   1.000
_cell.angle_alpha   90.00
_cell.angle_beta   90.00
_cell.angle_gamma   90.00
#
_symmetry.space_group_name_H-M   'P 1'
#
loop_
_entity.id
_entity.type
_entity.pdbx_description
1 polymer ?
#
loop_
_entity_poly.entity_id
_entity_poly.type
_entity_poly.pdbx_seq_one_letter_code
_entity_poly.pdbx_strand_id
1 'polypeptide(L)'
;MFFVEETLSRRPSPGNLTSELLSRFDSVDYVFVARAQQFIVSSAIGQRLKGAAHPGEWDARVSSFLSNENLAHQFDYASILNRWASSDPRVRVIVVPFLESDRGSQNLFHRILKAVGVHANLGEPVKSQVNVTLSRFEIAAIGLYKKLTFPFSRKGLPRGSLRLRGYEFARLAFAQIARIIRSPRWTVMPDERMGIVDFYQPSNRRFREKLGGLAQSAEWTEWFKQAGIQDS
;
A
#
# COMPACT_ATOMS: atom_id res chain seq x y z
N MET A 1 8.52 3.34 23.84
CA MET A 1 7.10 3.30 23.41
C MET A 1 7.08 3.23 21.90
N PHE A 2 6.31 2.32 21.28
CA PHE A 2 6.30 2.10 19.83
C PHE A 2 4.94 2.47 19.27
N PHE A 3 4.91 3.41 18.32
CA PHE A 3 3.70 3.81 17.60
C PHE A 3 3.83 3.41 16.14
N VAL A 4 2.81 2.74 15.59
CA VAL A 4 2.76 2.40 14.17
C VAL A 4 1.78 3.33 13.48
N GLU A 5 2.28 4.13 12.54
CA GLU A 5 1.44 4.92 11.64
C GLU A 5 1.68 4.46 10.20
N GLU A 6 0.63 3.95 9.56
CA GLU A 6 0.71 3.31 8.23
C GLU A 6 0.73 4.31 7.04
N THR A 7 0.79 5.63 7.29
CA THR A 7 0.52 6.65 6.24
C THR A 7 1.56 7.76 6.08
N LEU A 8 2.84 7.49 6.37
CA LEU A 8 3.92 8.49 6.25
C LEU A 8 4.03 9.11 4.84
N SER A 9 3.70 8.37 3.77
CA SER A 9 3.75 8.87 2.39
C SER A 9 2.71 9.98 2.10
N ARG A 10 1.62 10.03 2.86
CA ARG A 10 0.49 10.95 2.65
C ARG A 10 0.58 12.23 3.46
N ARG A 11 1.52 12.33 4.41
CA ARG A 11 1.73 13.55 5.18
C ARG A 11 2.60 14.53 4.40
N PRO A 12 2.10 15.76 4.09
CA PRO A 12 2.88 16.75 3.36
C PRO A 12 3.95 17.44 4.23
N SER A 13 3.68 17.57 5.54
CA SER A 13 4.53 18.36 6.46
C SER A 13 4.99 17.51 7.65
N PRO A 14 6.08 16.73 7.53
CA PRO A 14 6.58 15.90 8.62
C PRO A 14 7.10 16.71 9.81
N GLY A 15 7.61 17.94 9.58
CA GLY A 15 8.18 18.80 10.62
C GLY A 15 7.27 19.01 11.83
N ASN A 16 5.97 19.26 11.62
CA ASN A 16 5.01 19.48 12.71
C ASN A 16 4.88 18.23 13.61
N LEU A 17 4.80 17.04 13.00
CA LEU A 17 4.74 15.78 13.75
C LEU A 17 6.05 15.55 14.51
N THR A 18 7.19 15.77 13.85
CA THR A 18 8.50 15.63 14.47
C THR A 18 8.66 16.54 15.68
N SER A 19 8.29 17.81 15.56
CA SER A 19 8.33 18.77 16.68
C SER A 19 7.39 18.37 17.82
N GLU A 20 6.17 17.91 17.51
CA GLU A 20 5.24 17.44 18.53
C GLU A 20 5.79 16.21 19.27
N LEU A 21 6.34 15.23 18.55
CA LEU A 21 6.93 14.04 19.16
C LEU A 21 8.16 14.39 20.00
N LEU A 22 9.07 15.23 19.49
CA LEU A 22 10.25 15.67 20.24
C LEU A 22 9.93 16.53 21.47
N SER A 23 8.71 17.08 21.57
CA SER A 23 8.25 17.76 22.79
C SER A 23 7.92 16.78 23.93
N ARG A 24 7.76 15.49 23.62
CA ARG A 24 7.35 14.44 24.56
C ARG A 24 8.36 13.28 24.68
N PHE A 25 9.29 13.18 23.73
CA PHE A 25 10.26 12.08 23.64
C PHE A 25 11.66 12.61 23.36
N ASP A 26 12.69 11.96 23.92
CA ASP A 26 14.09 12.34 23.74
C ASP A 26 14.61 12.11 22.32
N SER A 27 14.02 11.14 21.62
CA SER A 27 14.37 10.76 20.25
C SER A 27 13.17 10.20 19.49
N VAL A 28 13.23 10.24 18.17
CA VAL A 28 12.17 9.77 17.28
C VAL A 28 12.77 8.93 16.15
N ASP A 29 12.32 7.68 16.06
CA ASP A 29 12.63 6.78 14.95
C ASP A 29 11.43 6.66 14.00
N TYR A 30 11.59 7.13 12.77
CA TYR A 30 10.64 6.87 11.69
C TYR A 30 11.06 5.63 10.92
N VAL A 31 10.30 4.55 11.04
CA VAL A 31 10.53 3.34 10.26
C VAL A 31 9.73 3.40 8.95
N PHE A 32 10.43 3.46 7.83
CA PHE A 32 9.88 3.45 6.49
C PHE A 32 10.01 2.06 5.86
N VAL A 33 8.89 1.41 5.59
CA VAL A 33 8.86 0.11 4.90
C VAL A 33 8.67 0.31 3.40
N ALA A 34 9.70 -0.04 2.61
CA ALA A 34 9.63 0.05 1.15
C ALA A 34 9.22 -1.29 0.56
N ARG A 35 8.22 -1.31 -0.33
CA ARG A 35 7.80 -2.51 -1.06
C ARG A 35 7.93 -2.28 -2.56
N ALA A 36 8.45 -3.26 -3.31
CA ALA A 36 8.65 -3.07 -4.74
C ALA A 36 7.34 -2.66 -5.44
N GLN A 37 7.42 -1.65 -6.31
CA GLN A 37 6.23 -0.93 -6.79
C GLN A 37 5.30 -1.82 -7.61
N GLN A 38 5.86 -2.79 -8.34
CA GLN A 38 5.08 -3.79 -9.08
C GLN A 38 4.12 -4.61 -8.21
N PHE A 39 4.35 -4.68 -6.89
CA PHE A 39 3.48 -5.39 -5.95
C PHE A 39 2.61 -4.46 -5.09
N ILE A 40 3.07 -3.24 -4.80
CA ILE A 40 2.31 -2.30 -3.96
C ILE A 40 1.23 -1.55 -4.76
N VAL A 41 1.46 -1.25 -6.04
CA VAL A 41 0.51 -0.50 -6.88
C VAL A 41 -0.82 -1.25 -6.99
N SER A 42 -0.79 -2.56 -7.20
CA SER A 42 -2.02 -3.37 -7.20
C SER A 42 -2.71 -3.40 -5.85
N SER A 43 -1.95 -3.51 -4.77
CA SER A 43 -2.51 -3.42 -3.43
C SER A 43 -3.20 -2.06 -3.21
N ALA A 44 -2.58 -0.98 -3.65
CA ALA A 44 -3.09 0.38 -3.52
C ALA A 44 -4.38 0.60 -4.34
N ILE A 45 -4.40 0.16 -5.60
CA ILE A 45 -5.59 0.20 -6.46
C ILE A 45 -6.74 -0.60 -5.81
N GLY A 46 -6.45 -1.81 -5.31
CA GLY A 46 -7.44 -2.64 -4.62
C GLY A 46 -8.01 -1.97 -3.36
N GLN A 47 -7.17 -1.33 -2.54
CA GLN A 47 -7.61 -0.61 -1.35
C GLN A 47 -8.45 0.63 -1.70
N ARG A 48 -8.06 1.39 -2.72
CA ARG A 48 -8.84 2.55 -3.19
C ARG A 48 -10.22 2.13 -3.68
N LEU A 49 -10.29 1.04 -4.44
CA LEU A 49 -11.58 0.49 -4.84
C LEU A 49 -12.43 0.12 -3.63
N LYS A 50 -11.87 -0.56 -2.63
CA LYS A 50 -12.60 -0.92 -1.40
C LYS A 50 -13.16 0.32 -0.72
N GLY A 51 -12.31 1.35 -0.56
CA GLY A 51 -12.64 2.60 0.16
C GLY A 51 -13.50 3.62 -0.61
N ALA A 52 -13.59 3.55 -1.94
CA ALA A 52 -14.30 4.57 -2.72
C ALA A 52 -15.80 4.61 -2.40
N ALA A 53 -16.34 5.79 -2.10
CA ALA A 53 -17.77 5.93 -1.78
C ALA A 53 -18.62 5.94 -3.06
N HIS A 54 -18.06 6.43 -4.17
CA HIS A 54 -18.79 6.60 -5.42
C HIS A 54 -18.19 5.80 -6.59
N PRO A 55 -19.01 5.29 -7.52
CA PRO A 55 -18.54 4.45 -8.62
C PRO A 55 -17.63 5.14 -9.65
N GLY A 56 -17.59 6.48 -9.67
CA GLY A 56 -16.75 7.28 -10.56
C GLY A 56 -15.45 7.78 -9.93
N GLU A 57 -15.23 7.52 -8.64
CA GLU A 57 -14.04 7.99 -7.89
C GLU A 57 -12.83 7.06 -8.03
N TRP A 58 -12.98 5.96 -8.76
CA TRP A 58 -11.96 4.94 -8.86
C TRP A 58 -11.86 4.39 -10.28
N ASP A 59 -10.63 4.09 -10.67
CA ASP A 59 -10.29 3.37 -11.88
C ASP A 59 -9.33 2.25 -11.49
N ALA A 60 -9.64 1.02 -11.91
CA ALA A 60 -8.83 -0.15 -11.60
C ALA A 60 -7.64 -0.33 -12.58
N ARG A 61 -7.54 0.50 -13.63
CA ARG A 61 -6.45 0.45 -14.61
C ARG A 61 -5.16 1.00 -14.01
N VAL A 62 -4.06 0.29 -14.24
CA VAL A 62 -2.72 0.74 -13.84
C VAL A 62 -2.36 2.07 -14.51
N SER A 63 -2.68 2.24 -15.80
CA SER A 63 -2.42 3.50 -16.52
C SER A 63 -3.12 4.72 -15.89
N SER A 64 -4.34 4.54 -15.40
CA SER A 64 -5.08 5.59 -14.68
C SER A 64 -4.48 5.89 -13.29
N PHE A 65 -3.90 4.89 -12.64
CA PHE A 65 -3.12 5.10 -11.40
C PHE A 65 -1.85 5.91 -11.67
N LEU A 66 -1.08 5.52 -12.70
CA LEU A 66 0.21 6.14 -13.03
C LEU A 66 0.08 7.55 -13.63
N SER A 67 -1.03 7.84 -14.32
CA SER A 67 -1.30 9.19 -14.85
C SER A 67 -1.81 10.18 -13.80
N ASN A 68 -2.19 9.72 -12.61
CA ASN A 68 -2.58 10.59 -11.51
C ASN A 68 -1.34 10.97 -10.69
N GLU A 69 -0.86 12.21 -10.84
CA GLU A 69 0.36 12.69 -10.18
C GLU A 69 0.34 12.45 -8.65
N ASN A 70 -0.78 12.73 -7.99
CA ASN A 70 -0.92 12.54 -6.54
C ASN A 70 -0.84 11.07 -6.10
N LEU A 71 -1.17 10.12 -6.99
CA LEU A 71 -1.10 8.68 -6.70
C LEU A 71 0.25 8.09 -7.09
N ALA A 72 0.74 8.46 -8.27
CA ALA A 72 1.98 7.97 -8.81
C ALA A 72 3.18 8.33 -7.91
N HIS A 73 3.19 9.51 -7.31
CA HIS A 73 4.27 9.90 -6.40
C HIS A 73 4.18 9.31 -4.99
N GLN A 74 3.13 8.54 -4.65
CA GLN A 74 3.01 7.91 -3.31
C GLN A 74 4.05 6.82 -3.06
N PHE A 75 4.67 6.29 -4.11
CA PHE A 75 5.71 5.27 -4.03
C PHE A 75 7.05 5.75 -4.61
N ASP A 76 7.23 7.06 -4.73
CA ASP A 76 8.55 7.67 -4.96
C ASP A 76 9.32 7.71 -3.63
N TYR A 77 9.97 6.59 -3.33
CA TYR A 77 10.68 6.40 -2.07
C TYR A 77 11.85 7.37 -1.89
N ALA A 78 12.50 7.80 -2.98
CA ALA A 78 13.55 8.80 -2.89
C ALA A 78 13.00 10.15 -2.43
N SER A 79 11.86 10.57 -2.99
CA SER A 79 11.17 11.80 -2.59
C SER A 79 10.61 11.72 -1.17
N ILE A 80 10.10 10.55 -0.76
CA ILE A 80 9.64 10.31 0.62
C ILE A 80 10.81 10.44 1.60
N LEU A 81 11.94 9.78 1.34
CA LEU A 81 13.12 9.90 2.21
C LEU A 81 13.59 11.35 2.35
N ASN A 82 13.63 12.10 1.25
CA ASN A 82 13.99 13.52 1.29
C ASN A 82 13.04 14.34 2.18
N ARG A 83 11.74 14.07 2.07
CA ARG A 83 10.72 14.80 2.84
C ARG A 83 10.88 14.54 4.34
N TRP A 84 11.19 13.30 4.71
CA TRP A 84 11.33 12.88 6.11
C TRP A 84 12.74 13.06 6.68
N ALA A 85 13.73 13.40 5.85
CA ALA A 85 15.08 13.72 6.30
C ALA A 85 15.03 14.90 7.29
N SER A 86 15.73 14.74 8.41
CA SER A 86 15.82 15.73 9.47
C SER A 86 17.29 16.06 9.73
N SER A 87 17.59 17.34 9.97
CA SER A 87 18.89 17.78 10.48
C SER A 87 19.01 17.66 12.00
N ASP A 88 17.90 17.43 12.71
CA ASP A 88 17.92 17.20 14.16
C ASP A 88 18.51 15.81 14.46
N PRO A 89 19.63 15.71 15.21
CA PRO A 89 20.30 14.44 15.48
C PRO A 89 19.47 13.46 16.33
N ARG A 90 18.39 13.93 16.97
CA ARG A 90 17.46 13.09 17.75
C ARG A 90 16.46 12.35 16.86
N VAL A 91 16.43 12.66 15.56
CA VAL A 91 15.48 12.08 14.60
C VAL A 91 16.22 11.17 13.65
N ARG A 92 15.78 9.90 13.54
CA ARG A 92 16.33 8.94 12.60
C ARG A 92 15.25 8.44 11.66
N VAL A 93 15.59 8.32 10.38
CA VAL A 93 14.75 7.65 9.39
C VAL A 93 15.39 6.31 9.07
N ILE A 94 14.71 5.24 9.45
CA ILE A 94 15.16 3.86 9.29
C ILE A 94 14.40 3.26 8.13
N VAL A 95 15.11 2.71 7.15
CA VAL A 95 14.48 2.16 5.95
C VAL A 95 14.59 0.65 5.93
N VAL A 96 13.47 -0.02 5.71
CA VAL A 96 13.36 -1.47 5.79
C VAL A 96 12.70 -2.00 4.51
N PRO A 97 13.30 -2.95 3.79
CA PRO A 97 12.65 -3.57 2.63
C PRO A 97 11.51 -4.47 3.11
N PHE A 98 10.42 -4.51 2.36
CA PHE A 98 9.42 -5.59 2.38
C PHE A 98 9.69 -6.48 1.18
N LEU A 99 9.98 -7.75 1.43
CA LEU A 99 10.15 -8.75 0.38
C LEU A 99 8.83 -9.50 0.20
N GLU A 100 8.47 -9.88 -1.04
CA GLU A 100 7.25 -10.67 -1.23
C GLU A 100 7.27 -12.03 -0.51
N SER A 101 8.47 -12.57 -0.24
CA SER A 101 8.68 -13.75 0.62
C SER A 101 8.31 -13.52 2.08
N ASP A 102 8.22 -12.26 2.54
CA ASP A 102 7.77 -11.91 3.90
C ASP A 102 6.24 -12.00 4.05
N ARG A 103 5.50 -12.18 2.96
CA ARG A 103 4.04 -12.21 3.00
C ARG A 103 3.54 -13.39 3.83
N GLY A 104 2.82 -13.08 4.91
CA GLY A 104 2.25 -14.08 5.81
C GLY A 104 3.26 -14.64 6.82
N SER A 105 4.47 -14.08 6.90
CA SER A 105 5.46 -14.40 7.92
C SER A 105 5.68 -13.21 8.88
N GLN A 106 6.51 -13.41 9.91
CA GLN A 106 6.94 -12.36 10.83
C GLN A 106 8.27 -11.69 10.41
N ASN A 107 8.83 -12.04 9.25
CA ASN A 107 10.16 -11.60 8.83
C ASN A 107 10.28 -10.07 8.74
N LEU A 108 9.27 -9.39 8.19
CA LEU A 108 9.24 -7.92 8.16
C LEU A 108 9.35 -7.35 9.58
N PHE A 109 8.59 -7.90 10.53
CA PHE A 109 8.57 -7.39 11.89
C PHE A 109 9.91 -7.64 12.58
N HIS A 110 10.51 -8.82 12.41
CA HIS A 110 11.89 -9.07 12.85
C HIS A 110 12.88 -8.06 12.26
N ARG A 111 12.76 -7.74 10.97
CA ARG A 111 13.62 -6.76 10.31
C ARG A 111 13.44 -5.35 10.89
N ILE A 112 12.20 -4.94 11.14
CA ILE A 112 11.87 -3.66 11.79
C ILE A 112 12.49 -3.61 13.19
N LEU A 113 12.23 -4.63 14.03
CA LEU A 113 12.74 -4.71 15.39
C LEU A 113 14.27 -4.67 15.43
N LYS A 114 14.92 -5.46 14.58
CA LYS A 114 16.38 -5.45 14.43
C LYS A 114 16.89 -4.06 14.05
N ALA A 115 16.22 -3.38 13.11
CA ALA A 115 16.63 -2.07 12.64
C ALA A 115 16.47 -0.96 13.70
N VAL A 116 15.48 -1.07 14.59
CA VAL A 116 15.32 -0.17 15.75
C VAL A 116 16.11 -0.60 16.99
N GLY A 117 16.87 -1.69 16.92
CA GLY A 117 17.68 -2.21 18.04
C GLY A 117 16.87 -2.88 19.15
N VAL A 118 15.65 -3.33 18.87
CA VAL A 118 14.81 -4.04 19.83
C VAL A 118 14.97 -5.55 19.63
N HIS A 119 15.41 -6.24 20.68
CA HIS A 119 15.43 -7.70 20.72
C HIS A 119 14.14 -8.19 21.35
N ALA A 120 13.19 -8.65 20.53
CA ALA A 120 11.97 -9.28 21.01
C ALA A 120 11.82 -10.66 20.39
N ASN A 121 11.47 -11.64 21.23
CA ASN A 121 11.00 -12.94 20.78
C ASN A 121 9.55 -12.77 20.35
N LEU A 122 9.34 -12.61 19.05
CA LEU A 122 8.00 -12.77 18.50
C LEU A 122 7.66 -14.24 18.67
N GLY A 123 6.63 -14.55 19.47
CA GLY A 123 6.12 -15.91 19.57
C GLY A 123 5.64 -16.43 18.22
N GLU A 124 4.91 -17.55 18.21
CA GLU A 124 4.43 -18.14 16.96
C GLU A 124 3.75 -17.12 16.04
N PRO A 125 3.89 -17.26 14.70
CA PRO A 125 3.18 -16.43 13.74
C PRO A 125 1.70 -16.44 14.12
N VAL A 126 1.19 -15.29 14.56
CA VAL A 126 -0.26 -15.10 14.65
C VAL A 126 -0.76 -15.44 13.25
N LYS A 127 -1.65 -16.44 13.14
CA LYS A 127 -2.32 -16.78 11.89
C LYS A 127 -3.03 -15.54 11.41
N SER A 128 -2.31 -14.69 10.69
CA SER A 128 -2.87 -13.47 10.16
C SER A 128 -3.95 -13.94 9.20
N GLN A 129 -5.17 -13.46 9.41
CA GLN A 129 -6.12 -13.44 8.32
C GLN A 129 -5.45 -12.57 7.27
N VAL A 130 -4.76 -13.22 6.33
CA VAL A 130 -4.09 -12.57 5.21
C VAL A 130 -5.16 -11.69 4.59
N ASN A 131 -5.02 -10.37 4.69
CA ASN A 131 -5.91 -9.44 4.02
C ASN A 131 -5.85 -9.79 2.54
N VAL A 132 -6.82 -10.56 2.07
CA VAL A 132 -6.78 -11.14 0.73
C VAL A 132 -6.88 -9.98 -0.24
N THR A 133 -5.83 -9.79 -1.04
CA THR A 133 -5.88 -8.92 -2.21
C THR A 133 -6.98 -9.47 -3.11
N LEU A 134 -8.03 -8.67 -3.31
CA LEU A 134 -9.17 -9.04 -4.16
C LEU A 134 -8.69 -9.40 -5.57
N SER A 135 -9.35 -10.36 -6.19
CA SER A 135 -9.24 -10.73 -7.61
C SER A 135 -9.71 -9.63 -8.55
N ARG A 136 -9.27 -9.67 -9.82
CA ARG A 136 -9.73 -8.70 -10.84
C ARG A 136 -11.25 -8.74 -10.98
N PHE A 137 -11.78 -9.95 -10.88
CA PHE A 137 -13.20 -10.18 -10.89
C PHE A 137 -13.86 -9.57 -9.65
N GLU A 138 -13.38 -9.83 -8.44
CA GLU A 138 -13.92 -9.20 -7.22
C GLU A 138 -13.81 -7.67 -7.28
N ILE A 139 -12.74 -7.13 -7.87
CA ILE A 139 -12.57 -5.70 -8.11
C ILE A 139 -13.66 -5.17 -9.06
N ALA A 140 -13.79 -5.78 -10.25
CA ALA A 140 -14.81 -5.42 -11.22
C ALA A 140 -16.23 -5.58 -10.65
N ALA A 141 -16.44 -6.63 -9.87
CA ALA A 141 -17.68 -6.96 -9.22
C ALA A 141 -18.00 -5.90 -8.16
N ILE A 142 -17.08 -5.54 -7.26
CA ILE A 142 -17.31 -4.46 -6.27
C ILE A 142 -17.63 -3.17 -7.01
N GLY A 143 -16.94 -2.91 -8.10
CA GLY A 143 -17.22 -1.78 -8.94
C GLY A 143 -18.63 -1.77 -9.53
N LEU A 144 -19.07 -2.89 -10.06
CA LEU A 144 -20.42 -3.09 -10.58
C LEU A 144 -21.46 -2.98 -9.46
N TYR A 145 -21.23 -3.61 -8.31
CA TYR A 145 -22.09 -3.50 -7.12
C TYR A 145 -22.25 -2.05 -6.71
N LYS A 146 -21.15 -1.29 -6.62
CA LYS A 146 -21.21 0.15 -6.33
C LYS A 146 -22.00 0.89 -7.39
N LYS A 147 -21.77 0.64 -8.69
CA LYS A 147 -22.57 1.25 -9.79
C LYS A 147 -24.06 0.97 -9.66
N LEU A 148 -24.44 -0.27 -9.33
CA LEU A 148 -25.83 -0.71 -9.23
C LEU A 148 -26.51 -0.23 -7.95
N THR A 149 -25.79 -0.16 -6.84
CA THR A 149 -26.36 0.24 -5.53
C THR A 149 -26.31 1.75 -5.29
N PHE A 150 -25.43 2.48 -5.97
CA PHE A 150 -25.25 3.92 -5.78
C PHE A 150 -26.49 4.78 -6.05
N PRO A 151 -27.30 4.53 -7.10
CA PRO A 151 -28.57 5.23 -7.26
C PRO A 151 -29.45 5.09 -6.02
N PHE A 152 -29.51 3.89 -5.43
CA PHE A 152 -30.28 3.59 -4.22
C PHE A 152 -29.63 4.08 -2.91
N SER A 153 -28.42 4.64 -2.93
CA SER A 153 -27.79 5.23 -1.74
C SER A 153 -27.96 6.75 -1.67
N ARG A 154 -28.36 7.43 -2.75
CA ARG A 154 -28.62 8.88 -2.76
C ARG A 154 -29.79 9.31 -1.87
N LYS A 155 -29.66 10.48 -1.21
CA LYS A 155 -30.77 11.20 -0.58
C LYS A 155 -31.63 11.80 -1.70
N GLY A 156 -32.87 11.32 -1.87
CA GLY A 156 -33.80 11.82 -2.89
C GLY A 156 -34.77 10.80 -3.48
N LEU A 157 -34.49 9.50 -3.37
CA LEU A 157 -35.45 8.44 -3.74
C LEU A 157 -36.51 8.22 -2.65
N PRO A 158 -37.76 7.85 -3.01
CA PRO A 158 -38.83 7.59 -2.05
C PRO A 158 -38.34 6.60 -0.98
N ARG A 159 -38.60 6.91 0.30
CA ARG A 159 -38.21 6.12 1.48
C ARG A 159 -38.99 4.79 1.62
N GLY A 160 -39.20 4.07 0.52
CA GLY A 160 -40.04 2.87 0.44
C GLY A 160 -39.27 1.55 0.32
N SER A 161 -40.01 0.46 0.52
CA SER A 161 -39.58 -0.95 0.47
C SER A 161 -38.81 -1.33 -0.80
N LEU A 162 -39.03 -0.66 -1.94
CA LEU A 162 -38.27 -0.91 -3.17
C LEU A 162 -36.79 -0.58 -3.06
N ARG A 163 -36.40 0.45 -2.30
CA ARG A 163 -34.99 0.83 -2.09
C ARG A 163 -34.25 -0.24 -1.29
N LEU A 164 -34.89 -0.74 -0.23
CA LEU A 164 -34.39 -1.85 0.58
C LEU A 164 -34.32 -3.15 -0.22
N ARG A 165 -35.36 -3.47 -1.00
CA ARG A 165 -35.40 -4.67 -1.85
C ARG A 165 -34.35 -4.64 -2.96
N GLY A 166 -34.13 -3.49 -3.61
CA GLY A 166 -33.08 -3.35 -4.63
C GLY A 166 -31.66 -3.47 -4.04
N TYR A 167 -31.43 -2.86 -2.87
CA TYR A 167 -30.18 -3.01 -2.13
C TYR A 167 -29.94 -4.45 -1.69
N GLU A 168 -30.92 -5.11 -1.08
CA GLU A 168 -30.83 -6.51 -0.65
C GLU A 168 -30.66 -7.46 -1.84
N PHE A 169 -31.36 -7.23 -2.95
CA PHE A 169 -31.20 -8.03 -4.16
C PHE A 169 -29.78 -7.91 -4.73
N ALA A 170 -29.27 -6.68 -4.88
CA ALA A 170 -27.90 -6.47 -5.32
C ALA A 170 -26.88 -7.10 -4.36
N ARG A 171 -27.10 -6.99 -3.05
CA ARG A 171 -26.25 -7.59 -2.01
C ARG A 171 -26.26 -9.12 -2.05
N LEU A 172 -27.43 -9.74 -2.21
CA LEU A 172 -27.60 -11.19 -2.27
C LEU A 172 -27.05 -11.77 -3.59
N ALA A 173 -27.32 -11.13 -4.72
CA ALA A 173 -26.74 -11.49 -6.00
C ALA A 173 -25.21 -11.39 -5.94
N PHE A 174 -24.68 -10.35 -5.29
CA PHE A 174 -23.24 -10.18 -5.10
C PHE A 174 -22.63 -11.23 -4.18
N ALA A 175 -23.30 -11.56 -3.07
CA ALA A 175 -22.86 -12.60 -2.15
C ALA A 175 -22.84 -13.98 -2.81
N GLN A 176 -23.78 -14.27 -3.72
CA GLN A 176 -23.78 -15.50 -4.51
C GLN A 176 -22.65 -15.51 -5.55
N ILE A 177 -22.45 -14.42 -6.29
CA ILE A 177 -21.35 -14.27 -7.25
C ILE A 177 -19.98 -14.44 -6.54
N ALA A 178 -19.80 -13.81 -5.38
CA ALA A 178 -18.60 -13.93 -4.57
C ALA A 178 -18.38 -15.34 -3.99
N ARG A 179 -19.46 -16.10 -3.70
CA ARG A 179 -19.36 -17.51 -3.26
C ARG A 179 -18.99 -18.47 -4.38
N ILE A 180 -19.48 -18.21 -5.60
CA ILE A 180 -19.27 -19.09 -6.77
C ILE A 180 -17.86 -18.90 -7.33
N ILE A 181 -17.30 -17.71 -7.19
CA ILE A 181 -16.06 -17.33 -7.85
C ILE A 181 -14.89 -17.39 -6.87
N ARG A 182 -14.22 -18.55 -6.83
CA ARG A 182 -12.84 -18.66 -6.32
C ARG A 182 -11.88 -18.09 -7.38
N SER A 183 -11.93 -16.77 -7.60
CA SER A 183 -11.04 -16.16 -8.59
C SER A 183 -9.62 -16.07 -8.02
N PRO A 184 -8.58 -16.38 -8.84
CA PRO A 184 -7.21 -16.12 -8.46
C PRO A 184 -7.02 -14.64 -8.11
N ARG A 185 -6.12 -14.36 -7.17
CA ARG A 185 -5.77 -12.98 -6.73
C ARG A 185 -5.56 -12.07 -7.93
N TRP A 186 -5.91 -10.78 -7.80
CA TRP A 186 -5.69 -9.83 -8.88
C TRP A 186 -4.19 -9.69 -9.07
N THR A 187 -3.71 -10.25 -10.17
CA THR A 187 -2.37 -10.03 -10.65
C THR A 187 -2.44 -8.97 -11.73
N VAL A 188 -1.61 -7.95 -11.59
CA VAL A 188 -1.29 -7.02 -12.67
C VAL A 188 -0.85 -7.84 -13.87
N MET A 189 -1.37 -7.53 -15.06
CA MET A 189 -0.98 -8.23 -16.28
C MET A 189 0.53 -8.00 -16.54
N PRO A 190 1.22 -8.90 -17.26
CA PRO A 190 2.67 -8.77 -17.47
C PRO A 190 3.09 -7.43 -18.11
N ASP A 191 2.31 -6.92 -19.05
CA ASP A 191 2.48 -5.62 -19.72
C ASP A 191 2.27 -4.45 -18.75
N GLU A 192 1.20 -4.46 -17.96
CA GLU A 192 0.95 -3.46 -16.92
C GLU A 192 2.08 -3.47 -15.86
N ARG A 193 2.63 -4.64 -15.54
CA ARG A 193 3.73 -4.80 -14.60
C ARG A 193 5.00 -4.15 -15.14
N MET A 194 5.34 -4.41 -16.40
CA MET A 194 6.44 -3.73 -17.08
C MET A 194 6.24 -2.22 -17.07
N GLY A 195 5.03 -1.74 -17.38
CA GLY A 195 4.72 -0.31 -17.31
C GLY A 195 4.94 0.31 -15.93
N ILE A 196 4.63 -0.42 -14.84
CA ILE A 196 4.96 0.03 -13.47
C ILE A 196 6.48 0.09 -13.26
N VAL A 197 7.19 -0.98 -13.64
CA VAL A 197 8.66 -1.04 -13.48
C VAL A 197 9.33 0.11 -14.22
N ASP A 198 8.98 0.31 -15.49
CA ASP A 198 9.54 1.37 -16.33
C ASP A 198 9.26 2.75 -15.75
N PHE A 199 8.02 3.00 -15.30
CA PHE A 199 7.63 4.27 -14.70
C PHE A 199 8.44 4.59 -13.43
N TYR A 200 8.65 3.61 -12.54
CA TYR A 200 9.36 3.83 -11.28
C TYR A 200 10.88 3.65 -11.39
N GLN A 201 11.42 3.21 -12.53
CA GLN A 201 12.85 2.94 -12.68
C GLN A 201 13.72 4.17 -12.29
N PRO A 202 13.44 5.41 -12.74
CA PRO A 202 14.25 6.56 -12.35
C PRO A 202 14.17 6.85 -10.83
N SER A 203 12.97 6.70 -10.25
CA SER A 203 12.77 6.83 -8.81
C SER A 203 13.57 5.80 -8.02
N ASN A 204 13.57 4.54 -8.47
CA ASN A 204 14.25 3.44 -7.80
C ASN A 204 15.77 3.57 -7.87
N ARG A 205 16.33 4.10 -8.96
CA ARG A 205 17.77 4.43 -9.04
C ARG A 205 18.16 5.51 -8.02
N ARG A 206 17.42 6.62 -7.96
CA ARG A 206 17.65 7.68 -6.95
C ARG A 206 17.49 7.15 -5.52
N PHE A 207 16.56 6.23 -5.30
CA PHE A 207 16.37 5.61 -4.00
C PHE A 207 17.56 4.72 -3.63
N ARG A 208 18.08 3.93 -4.57
CA ARG A 208 19.31 3.13 -4.39
C ARG A 208 20.51 3.99 -4.00
N GLU A 209 20.73 5.09 -4.71
CA GLU A 209 21.79 6.06 -4.40
C GLU A 209 21.66 6.61 -2.98
N LYS A 210 20.43 6.93 -2.55
CA LYS A 210 20.16 7.44 -1.19
C LYS A 210 20.40 6.43 -0.08
N LEU A 211 20.16 5.14 -0.34
CA LEU A 211 20.49 4.09 0.62
C LEU A 211 22.01 3.90 0.76
N GLY A 212 22.81 4.32 -0.23
CA GLY A 212 24.26 4.20 -0.18
C GLY A 212 24.72 2.76 0.05
N GLY A 213 25.59 2.54 1.05
CA GLY A 213 26.06 1.20 1.40
C GLY A 213 24.96 0.23 1.83
N LEU A 214 23.83 0.72 2.36
CA LEU A 214 22.70 -0.12 2.74
C LEU A 214 22.10 -0.85 1.52
N ALA A 215 22.16 -0.24 0.33
CA ALA A 215 21.67 -0.85 -0.90
C ALA A 215 22.44 -2.11 -1.32
N GLN A 216 23.61 -2.37 -0.75
CA GLN A 216 24.44 -3.54 -1.05
C GLN A 216 24.09 -4.76 -0.19
N SER A 217 23.19 -4.62 0.79
CA SER A 217 22.75 -5.75 1.60
C SER A 217 21.93 -6.74 0.77
N ALA A 218 22.00 -8.04 1.10
CA ALA A 218 21.29 -9.08 0.36
C ALA A 218 19.78 -8.81 0.25
N GLU A 219 19.17 -8.25 1.30
CA GLU A 219 17.74 -7.94 1.32
C GLU A 219 17.40 -6.78 0.38
N TRP A 220 18.25 -5.74 0.31
CA TRP A 220 18.06 -4.64 -0.60
C TRP A 220 18.35 -5.01 -2.06
N THR A 221 19.37 -5.82 -2.31
CA THR A 221 19.63 -6.38 -3.64
C THR A 221 18.44 -7.16 -4.18
N GLU A 222 17.86 -8.04 -3.35
CA GLU A 222 16.64 -8.78 -3.71
C GLU A 222 15.45 -7.83 -3.94
N TRP A 223 15.30 -6.80 -3.09
CA TRP A 223 14.27 -5.79 -3.28
C TRP A 223 14.43 -5.02 -4.60
N PHE A 224 15.65 -4.62 -4.96
CA PHE A 224 15.93 -3.89 -6.21
C PHE A 224 15.70 -4.76 -7.45
N LYS A 225 16.07 -6.03 -7.36
CA LYS A 225 15.72 -7.03 -8.39
C LYS A 225 14.21 -7.14 -8.55
N GLN A 226 13.46 -7.21 -7.45
CA GLN A 226 11.99 -7.16 -7.46
C GLN A 226 11.45 -5.82 -7.96
N ALA A 227 12.20 -4.72 -7.85
CA ALA A 227 11.79 -3.41 -8.35
C ALA A 227 12.18 -3.18 -9.82
N GLY A 228 12.78 -4.17 -10.49
CA GLY A 228 13.21 -4.10 -11.89
C GLY A 228 14.50 -3.29 -12.09
N ILE A 229 15.29 -3.09 -11.04
CA ILE A 229 16.64 -2.56 -11.13
C ILE A 229 17.60 -3.74 -11.23
N GLN A 230 18.24 -3.91 -12.38
CA GLN A 230 19.33 -4.86 -12.56
C GLN A 230 20.64 -4.22 -12.11
N ASP A 231 21.51 -5.01 -11.51
CA ASP A 231 22.88 -4.58 -11.21
C ASP A 231 23.63 -4.44 -12.55
N SER A 232 24.09 -3.23 -12.82
CA SER A 232 25.03 -2.92 -13.90
C SER A 232 26.45 -3.28 -13.48
#